data_AF-A0A838JA67-F1
#
_entry.id   AF-A0A838JA67-F1
#
_cell.length_a   1.000
_cell.length_b   1.000
_cell.length_c   1.000
_cell.angle_alpha   90.00
_cell.angle_beta   90.00
_cell.angle_gamma   90.00
#
_symmetry.space_group_name_H-M   'P 1'
#
loop_
_entity.id
_entity.type
_entity.pdbx_description
1 polymer ?
#
loop_
_entity_poly.entity_id
_entity_poly.type
_entity_poly.pdbx_seq_one_letter_code
_entity_poly.pdbx_strand_id
1 'polypeptide(L)'
;AVRMVKRVTPWLPTVREDVRDPVARRAHTRGVYRWTPMAPVESMLQYLPLLRAELALVTVPVLIMTAIHDHVVPARDGRAIYRLVGSQEKHLLTLHNSYHVIMKDHDHEEVFARTLAFIQRHASKGT
;
A
#
# COMPACT_ATOMS: atom_id res chain seq x y z
N ALA A 1 -6.03 -15.26 15.95
CA ALA A 1 -4.73 -14.89 16.54
C ALA A 1 -4.76 -13.47 17.13
N VAL A 2 -4.91 -12.41 16.31
CA VAL A 2 -4.82 -11.00 16.77
C VAL A 2 -5.80 -10.64 17.90
N ARG A 3 -7.03 -11.14 17.87
CA ARG A 3 -8.05 -10.95 18.92
C ARG A 3 -7.62 -11.43 20.32
N MET A 4 -6.76 -12.44 20.39
CA MET A 4 -6.20 -12.96 21.64
C MET A 4 -4.91 -12.21 22.02
N VAL A 5 -4.03 -11.96 21.04
CA VAL A 5 -2.77 -11.23 21.23
C VAL A 5 -3.00 -9.83 21.80
N LYS A 6 -4.03 -9.09 21.35
CA LYS A 6 -4.32 -7.74 21.87
C LYS A 6 -4.61 -7.70 23.38
N ARG A 7 -5.13 -8.79 23.96
CA ARG A 7 -5.54 -8.84 25.38
C ARG A 7 -4.37 -9.11 26.31
N VAL A 8 -3.29 -9.69 25.78
CA VAL A 8 -2.08 -10.08 26.55
C VAL A 8 -0.92 -9.14 26.24
N THR A 9 -0.77 -8.72 24.98
CA THR A 9 0.24 -7.77 24.50
C THR A 9 -0.41 -6.76 23.55
N PRO A 10 -1.09 -5.71 24.09
CA PRO A 10 -1.79 -4.71 23.27
C PRO A 10 -0.85 -3.88 22.39
N TRP A 11 0.45 -3.88 22.67
CA TRP A 11 1.49 -3.16 21.93
C TRP A 11 2.58 -4.14 21.52
N LEU A 12 2.88 -4.20 20.22
CA LEU A 12 4.01 -4.96 19.70
C LEU A 12 5.07 -4.02 19.13
N PRO A 13 6.38 -4.37 19.22
CA PRO A 13 7.41 -3.56 18.60
C PRO A 13 7.16 -3.52 17.09
N THR A 14 7.19 -2.32 16.51
CA THR A 14 6.94 -2.14 15.08
C THR A 14 8.06 -2.79 14.27
N VAL A 15 7.68 -3.52 13.22
CA VAL A 15 8.64 -4.09 12.27
C VAL A 15 9.32 -2.93 11.53
N ARG A 16 10.63 -3.04 11.28
CA ARG A 16 11.37 -2.04 10.50
C ARG A 16 10.69 -1.75 9.16
N GLU A 17 10.89 -0.54 8.63
CA GLU A 17 10.40 -0.20 7.30
C GLU A 17 10.97 -1.17 6.26
N ASP A 18 10.08 -1.76 5.48
CA ASP A 18 10.41 -2.67 4.40
C ASP A 18 10.78 -1.84 3.15
N VAL A 19 12.06 -1.45 3.12
CA VAL A 19 12.73 -0.64 2.09
C VAL A 19 14.03 -1.34 1.66
N ARG A 20 14.22 -1.46 0.35
CA ARG A 20 15.40 -2.08 -0.27
C ARG A 20 16.61 -1.13 -0.24
N ASP A 21 16.43 0.15 -0.59
CA ASP A 21 17.50 1.15 -0.56
C ASP A 21 18.06 1.33 0.87
N PRO A 22 19.33 0.96 1.13
CA PRO A 22 19.94 1.13 2.45
C PRO A 22 20.13 2.59 2.85
N VAL A 23 20.26 3.52 1.89
CA VAL A 23 20.40 4.96 2.16
C VAL A 23 19.08 5.52 2.64
N ALA A 24 18.01 5.35 1.86
CA ALA A 24 16.67 5.77 2.28
C ALA A 24 16.23 5.11 3.59
N ARG A 25 16.48 3.80 3.76
CA ARG A 25 16.13 3.09 5.00
C ARG A 25 16.79 3.72 6.23
N ARG A 26 18.06 4.14 6.13
CA ARG A 26 18.76 4.86 7.22
C ARG A 26 18.19 6.25 7.45
N ALA A 27 17.90 6.99 6.38
CA ALA A 27 17.32 8.33 6.45
C ALA A 27 15.96 8.36 7.16
N HIS A 28 15.14 7.31 6.99
CA HIS A 28 13.80 7.23 7.52
C HIS A 28 13.66 6.47 8.85
N THR A 29 14.76 5.96 9.42
CA THR A 29 14.74 5.18 10.67
C THR A 29 14.17 5.94 11.88
N ARG A 30 14.24 7.29 11.90
CA ARG A 30 13.79 8.11 13.03
C ARG A 30 12.30 8.49 12.98
N GLY A 31 11.62 8.26 11.85
CA GLY A 31 10.23 8.67 11.62
C GLY A 31 9.18 7.60 11.91
N VAL A 32 9.57 6.43 12.41
CA VAL A 32 8.65 5.30 12.63
C VAL A 32 8.21 5.17 14.07
N TYR A 33 6.94 4.81 14.26
CA TYR A 33 6.41 4.45 15.58
C TYR A 33 7.20 3.27 16.14
N ARG A 34 7.65 3.40 17.39
CA ARG A 34 8.33 2.30 18.09
C ARG A 34 7.40 1.11 18.37
N TRP A 35 6.11 1.39 18.53
CA TRP A 35 5.10 0.42 18.92
C TRP A 35 3.90 0.45 17.98
N THR A 36 3.39 -0.73 17.65
CA THR A 36 2.16 -0.93 16.89
C THR A 36 1.06 -1.36 17.86
N PRO A 37 -0.02 -0.58 18.02
CA PRO A 37 -1.18 -0.99 18.81
C PRO A 37 -1.96 -2.09 18.07
N MET A 38 -2.32 -3.16 18.77
CA MET A 38 -2.97 -4.33 18.15
C MET A 38 -4.48 -4.14 17.94
N ALA A 39 -5.11 -3.19 18.63
CA ALA A 39 -6.54 -2.92 18.46
C ALA A 39 -6.89 -2.36 17.07
N PRO A 40 -6.18 -1.34 16.53
CA PRO A 40 -6.35 -0.90 15.14
C PRO A 40 -6.03 -2.00 14.12
N VAL A 41 -5.00 -2.82 14.37
CA VAL A 41 -4.65 -3.96 13.50
C VAL A 41 -5.80 -4.96 13.41
N GLU A 42 -6.42 -5.29 14.55
CA GLU A 42 -7.59 -6.17 14.56
C GLU A 42 -8.76 -5.56 13.77
N SER A 43 -9.06 -4.28 13.99
CA SER A 43 -10.13 -3.58 13.26
C SER A 43 -9.88 -3.64 11.76
N MET A 44 -8.67 -3.28 11.31
CA MET A 44 -8.28 -3.36 9.91
C MET A 44 -8.54 -4.77 9.33
N LEU A 45 -8.07 -5.83 10.01
CA LEU A 45 -8.23 -7.21 9.56
C LEU A 45 -9.70 -7.65 9.50
N GLN A 46 -10.56 -7.13 10.38
CA GLN A 46 -11.99 -7.42 10.38
C GLN A 46 -12.71 -6.80 9.17
N TYR A 47 -12.28 -5.62 8.72
CA TYR A 47 -12.92 -4.90 7.62
C TYR A 47 -12.37 -5.24 6.22
N LEU A 48 -11.18 -5.85 6.11
CA LEU A 48 -10.59 -6.23 4.82
C LEU A 48 -11.52 -7.05 3.90
N PRO A 49 -12.28 -8.06 4.39
CA PRO A 49 -13.21 -8.81 3.55
C PRO A 49 -14.34 -7.95 2.97
N LEU A 50 -14.88 -7.02 3.77
CA LEU A 50 -15.91 -6.08 3.33
C LEU A 50 -15.36 -5.15 2.26
N LEU A 51 -14.22 -4.52 2.50
CA LEU A 51 -13.54 -3.66 1.52
C LEU A 51 -13.31 -4.39 0.19
N ARG A 52 -12.90 -5.66 0.25
CA ARG A 52 -12.69 -6.49 -0.94
C ARG A 52 -13.98 -6.74 -1.72
N ALA A 53 -15.10 -6.95 -1.04
CA ALA A 53 -16.41 -7.13 -1.68
C ALA A 53 -16.91 -5.82 -2.33
N GLU A 54 -16.54 -4.67 -1.76
CA GLU A 54 -16.96 -3.35 -2.22
C GLU A 54 -16.05 -2.76 -3.31
N LEU A 55 -14.93 -3.41 -3.68
CA LEU A 55 -14.03 -2.91 -4.74
C LEU A 55 -14.76 -2.62 -6.07
N ALA A 56 -15.81 -3.37 -6.38
CA ALA A 56 -16.62 -3.16 -7.58
C ALA A 56 -17.35 -1.80 -7.59
N LEU A 57 -17.54 -1.17 -6.42
CA LEU A 57 -18.16 0.16 -6.30
C LEU A 57 -17.20 1.29 -6.71
N VAL A 58 -15.89 1.03 -6.79
CA VAL A 58 -14.91 2.01 -7.24
C VAL A 58 -14.90 2.06 -8.77
N THR A 59 -15.60 3.06 -9.33
CA THR A 59 -15.82 3.21 -10.79
C THR A 59 -15.00 4.34 -11.43
N VAL A 60 -14.36 5.20 -10.63
CA VAL A 60 -13.48 6.28 -11.08
C VAL A 60 -12.18 5.72 -11.69
N PRO A 61 -11.41 6.49 -12.48
CA PRO A 61 -10.10 6.06 -12.96
C PRO A 61 -9.17 5.64 -11.81
N VAL A 62 -8.42 4.56 -11.99
CA VAL A 62 -7.57 3.98 -10.93
C VAL A 62 -6.17 3.62 -11.45
N LEU A 63 -5.14 4.08 -10.74
CA LEU A 63 -3.75 3.65 -10.88
C LEU A 63 -3.35 2.80 -9.66
N ILE A 64 -3.02 1.52 -9.88
CA ILE A 64 -2.54 0.61 -8.85
C ILE A 64 -1.04 0.42 -9.06
N MET A 65 -0.24 0.61 -8.01
CA MET A 65 1.20 0.38 -8.03
C MET A 65 1.53 -0.65 -6.95
N THR A 66 2.29 -1.69 -7.30
CA THR A 66 2.67 -2.77 -6.37
C THR A 66 4.12 -3.17 -6.58
N ALA A 67 4.86 -3.41 -5.50
CA ALA A 67 6.19 -3.98 -5.58
C ALA A 67 6.11 -5.51 -5.68
N ILE A 68 6.89 -6.12 -6.58
CA ILE A 68 6.93 -7.58 -6.73
C ILE A 68 7.60 -8.28 -5.54
N HIS A 69 8.47 -7.56 -4.82
CA HIS A 69 9.23 -8.03 -3.67
C HIS A 69 8.75 -7.42 -2.34
N ASP A 70 7.44 -7.14 -2.24
CA ASP A 70 6.81 -6.65 -1.00
C ASP A 70 6.69 -7.78 0.04
N HIS A 71 7.30 -7.59 1.22
CA HIS A 71 7.30 -8.56 2.31
C HIS A 71 6.14 -8.37 3.30
N VAL A 72 5.38 -7.29 3.17
CA VAL A 72 4.27 -6.92 4.07
C VAL A 72 2.93 -7.29 3.42
N VAL A 73 2.75 -6.92 2.15
CA VAL A 73 1.53 -7.17 1.37
C VAL A 73 1.89 -7.91 0.08
N PRO A 74 1.41 -9.16 -0.12
CA PRO A 74 1.73 -9.93 -1.31
C PRO A 74 1.32 -9.22 -2.61
N ALA A 75 2.20 -9.18 -3.62
CA ALA A 75 1.93 -8.54 -4.93
C ALA A 75 0.67 -9.08 -5.66
N ARG A 76 0.20 -10.29 -5.31
CA ARG A 76 -1.08 -10.83 -5.81
C ARG A 76 -2.30 -9.98 -5.43
N ASP A 77 -2.20 -9.19 -4.36
CA ASP A 77 -3.29 -8.35 -3.89
C ASP A 77 -3.49 -7.16 -4.82
N GLY A 78 -2.41 -6.56 -5.36
CA GLY A 78 -2.51 -5.57 -6.44
C GLY A 78 -3.23 -6.11 -7.68
N ARG A 79 -2.91 -7.36 -8.08
CA ARG A 79 -3.63 -8.07 -9.17
C ARG A 79 -5.08 -8.38 -8.82
N ALA A 80 -5.39 -8.61 -7.55
CA ALA A 80 -6.77 -8.84 -7.11
C ALA A 80 -7.56 -7.54 -7.18
N ILE A 81 -7.00 -6.42 -6.70
CA ILE A 81 -7.63 -5.09 -6.78
C ILE A 81 -7.91 -4.76 -8.25
N TYR A 82 -6.93 -4.90 -9.13
CA TYR A 82 -7.09 -4.62 -10.57
C TYR A 82 -8.22 -5.43 -11.22
N ARG A 83 -8.41 -6.69 -10.81
CA ARG A 83 -9.49 -7.54 -11.33
C ARG A 83 -10.86 -7.17 -10.78
N LEU A 84 -10.93 -6.84 -9.49
CA LEU A 84 -12.20 -6.65 -8.77
C LEU A 84 -12.74 -5.21 -8.85
N VAL A 85 -11.89 -4.23 -9.10
CA VAL A 85 -12.30 -2.83 -9.24
C VAL A 85 -13.24 -2.63 -10.43
N GLY A 86 -14.36 -1.93 -10.18
CA GLY A 86 -15.42 -1.67 -11.17
C GLY A 86 -15.09 -0.58 -12.20
N SER A 87 -13.95 0.08 -12.04
CA SER A 87 -13.43 1.07 -12.98
C SER A 87 -13.20 0.49 -14.37
N GLN A 88 -13.66 1.23 -15.38
CA GLN A 88 -13.37 0.96 -16.79
C GLN A 88 -11.95 1.38 -17.17
N GLU A 89 -11.41 2.37 -16.46
CA GLU A 89 -10.09 2.93 -16.69
C GLU A 89 -9.18 2.59 -15.51
N LYS A 90 -8.46 1.48 -15.66
CA LYS A 90 -7.61 0.93 -14.61
C LYS A 90 -6.25 0.53 -15.13
N HIS A 91 -5.23 0.88 -14.36
CA HIS A 91 -3.83 0.58 -14.65
C HIS A 91 -3.20 -0.17 -13.48
N LEU A 92 -2.34 -1.14 -13.79
CA LEU A 92 -1.52 -1.85 -12.81
C LEU A 92 -0.06 -1.72 -13.21
N LEU A 93 0.73 -1.05 -12.38
CA LEU A 93 2.18 -0.97 -12.48
C LEU A 93 2.81 -1.89 -11.45
N THR A 94 3.71 -2.77 -11.91
CA THR A 94 4.51 -3.62 -11.04
C THR A 94 5.93 -3.08 -10.97
N LEU A 95 6.41 -2.79 -9.77
CA LEU A 95 7.72 -2.24 -9.48
C LEU A 95 8.66 -3.38 -9.08
N HIS A 96 9.87 -3.37 -9.62
CA HIS A 96 10.81 -4.50 -9.51
C HIS A 96 12.01 -4.20 -8.61
N ASN A 97 12.30 -2.92 -8.33
CA ASN A 97 13.46 -2.54 -7.53
C ASN A 97 13.10 -2.05 -6.13
N SER A 98 11.83 -2.15 -5.73
CA SER A 98 11.35 -1.69 -4.42
C SER A 98 10.77 -2.82 -3.57
N TYR A 99 10.75 -2.62 -2.26
CA TYR A 99 9.98 -3.41 -1.29
C TYR A 99 8.65 -2.70 -0.98
N HIS A 100 8.04 -2.91 0.19
CA HIS A 100 6.72 -2.37 0.52
C HIS A 100 6.60 -0.84 0.39
N VAL A 101 7.59 -0.07 0.85
CA VAL A 101 7.49 1.40 0.92
C VAL A 101 8.01 2.05 -0.35
N ILE A 102 7.32 1.78 -1.48
CA ILE A 102 7.71 2.19 -2.85
C ILE A 102 7.98 3.69 -3.04
N MET A 103 7.40 4.55 -2.20
CA MET A 103 7.59 6.00 -2.24
C MET A 103 8.93 6.47 -1.67
N LYS A 104 9.66 5.58 -0.99
CA LYS A 104 10.96 5.87 -0.34
C LYS A 104 12.08 4.99 -0.90
N ASP A 105 11.79 4.16 -1.90
CA ASP A 105 12.69 3.10 -2.34
C ASP A 105 13.24 3.40 -3.75
N HIS A 106 13.97 2.47 -4.36
CA HIS A 106 14.64 2.71 -5.64
C HIS A 106 13.70 3.19 -6.76
N ASP A 107 12.45 2.75 -6.81
CA ASP A 107 11.50 3.15 -7.85
C ASP A 107 10.71 4.43 -7.52
N HIS A 108 11.07 5.18 -6.47
CA HIS A 108 10.30 6.37 -6.02
C HIS A 108 10.12 7.44 -7.10
N GLU A 109 11.13 7.68 -7.94
CA GLU A 109 11.02 8.63 -9.06
C GLU A 109 9.97 8.19 -10.08
N GLU A 110 9.90 6.90 -10.42
CA GLU A 110 8.86 6.38 -11.30
C GLU A 110 7.49 6.49 -10.63
N VAL A 111 7.36 6.14 -9.35
CA VAL A 111 6.10 6.27 -8.59
C VAL A 111 5.57 7.70 -8.66
N PHE A 112 6.44 8.70 -8.43
CA PHE A 112 6.04 10.10 -8.48
C PHE A 112 5.70 10.57 -9.90
N ALA A 113 6.50 10.21 -10.90
CA ALA A 113 6.24 10.57 -12.28
C ALA A 113 4.91 10.00 -12.79
N ARG A 114 4.62 8.72 -12.49
CA ARG A 114 3.37 8.03 -12.87
C ARG A 114 2.17 8.63 -12.17
N THR A 115 2.31 8.96 -10.88
CA THR A 115 1.25 9.61 -10.10
C THR A 115 0.92 10.99 -10.67
N LEU A 116 1.94 11.82 -10.94
CA LEU A 116 1.75 13.15 -11.49
C LEU A 116 1.10 13.11 -12.88
N ALA A 117 1.59 12.24 -13.77
CA ALA A 117 1.01 12.07 -15.10
C ALA A 117 -0.45 11.61 -15.04
N PHE A 118 -0.78 10.68 -14.13
CA PHE A 118 -2.15 10.23 -13.90
C PHE A 118 -3.04 11.38 -13.44
N ILE A 119 -2.61 12.16 -12.45
CA ILE A 119 -3.35 13.33 -11.96
C ILE A 119 -3.56 14.35 -13.08
N GLN A 120 -2.50 14.74 -13.80
CA GLN A 120 -2.58 15.72 -14.88
C GLN A 120 -3.59 15.30 -15.95
N ARG A 121 -3.57 14.02 -16.35
CA ARG A 121 -4.49 13.47 -17.34
C ARG A 121 -5.97 13.54 -16.92
N HIS A 122 -6.24 13.50 -15.62
CA HIS A 122 -7.61 13.49 -15.09
C HIS A 122 -8.06 14.83 -14.47
N ALA A 123 -7.13 15.74 -14.18
CA ALA A 123 -7.42 17.08 -13.66
C ALA A 123 -7.97 18.04 -14.73
N SER A 124 -7.73 17.78 -16.02
CA SER A 124 -8.10 18.68 -17.12
C SER A 124 -9.57 18.62 -17.55
N LYS A 125 -10.46 17.93 -16.83
CA LYS A 125 -11.90 17.85 -17.14
C LYS A 125 -12.76 18.80 -16.29
N GLY A 126 -12.28 20.04 -16.13
CA GLY A 126 -13.06 21.15 -15.62
C GLY A 126 -13.16 22.22 -16.69
N THR A 127 -14.12 22.09 -17.60
CA THR A 127 -14.64 23.20 -18.42
C THR A 127 -16.15 23.09 -18.43
#